data_AF-A0A4Q1VED0-F1
#
_entry.id   AF-A0A4Q1VED0-F1
#
_cell.length_a   1.000
_cell.length_b   1.000
_cell.length_c   1.000
_cell.angle_alpha   90.00
_cell.angle_beta   90.00
_cell.angle_gamma   90.00
#
_symmetry.space_group_name_H-M   'P 1'
#
loop_
_entity.id
_entity.type
_entity.pdbx_description
1 polymer ?
#
loop_
_entity_poly.entity_id
_entity_poly.type
_entity_poly.pdbx_seq_one_letter_code
_entity_poly.pdbx_strand_id
1 'polypeptide(L)' 'MTQRRRIKQTHSLEQRLSTEAERLRAQAELLRPGPLRDAVIRKAEQAESASQMSTWLTSPGTQPSKSTEG' A
#
# COMPACT_ATOMS: atom_id res chain seq x y z
N MET A 1 12.91 15.99 19.64
CA MET A 1 13.14 15.71 18.21
C MET A 1 13.08 14.19 18.01
N THR A 2 11.91 13.63 17.69
CA THR A 2 11.78 12.18 17.46
C THR A 2 12.41 11.85 16.11
N GLN A 3 13.66 11.38 16.15
CA GLN A 3 14.39 10.94 14.96
C GLN A 3 13.63 9.75 14.36
N ARG A 4 12.79 10.00 13.36
CA ARG A 4 12.19 8.94 12.55
C ARG A 4 13.35 8.19 11.91
N ARG A 5 13.65 6.98 12.41
CA ARG A 5 14.56 6.05 11.73
C ARG A 5 13.94 5.81 10.36
N ARG A 6 14.42 6.55 9.35
CA ARG A 6 14.22 6.23 7.94
C ARG A 6 14.96 4.92 7.73
N ILE A 7 14.30 3.82 8.07
CA ILE A 7 14.77 2.49 7.69
C ILE A 7 14.74 2.53 6.17
N LYS A 8 15.92 2.61 5.55
CA LYS A 8 16.07 2.41 4.11
C LYS A 8 15.77 0.93 3.85
N GLN A 9 14.47 0.60 3.84
CA GLN A 9 14.00 -0.67 3.33
C GLN A 9 14.42 -0.67 1.87
N THR A 10 15.24 -1.64 1.49
CA THR A 10 15.89 -1.77 0.19
C THR A 10 14.89 -1.72 -0.98
N HIS A 11 13.62 -1.99 -0.70
CA HIS A 11 12.45 -1.70 -1.52
C HIS A 11 11.46 -0.85 -0.73
N SER A 12 10.79 0.10 -1.39
CA SER A 12 9.77 0.92 -0.72
C SER A 12 8.63 0.04 -0.20
N LEU A 13 7.96 0.49 0.86
CA LEU A 13 6.78 -0.21 1.41
C LEU A 13 5.72 -0.42 0.32
N GLU A 14 5.54 0.57 -0.55
CA GLU A 14 4.74 0.52 -1.77
C GLU A 14 5.14 -0.66 -2.69
N GLN A 15 6.41 -0.77 -3.08
CA GLN A 15 6.88 -1.84 -3.97
C GLN A 15 6.63 -3.25 -3.39
N ARG A 16 6.76 -3.40 -2.07
CA ARG A 16 6.48 -4.68 -1.40
C ARG A 16 5.00 -5.01 -1.42
N LEU A 17 4.15 -4.00 -1.21
CA LEU A 17 2.70 -4.15 -1.22
C LEU A 17 2.15 -4.38 -2.64
N SER A 18 2.71 -3.73 -3.66
CA SER A 18 2.36 -4.00 -5.06
C SER A 18 2.75 -5.41 -5.49
N THR A 19 3.95 -5.86 -5.13
CA THR A 19 4.41 -7.23 -5.41
C THR A 19 3.51 -8.27 -4.73
N GLU A 20 3.08 -8.00 -3.49
CA GLU A 20 2.15 -8.88 -2.77
C GLU A 20 0.76 -8.88 -3.42
N ALA A 21 0.26 -7.73 -3.88
CA ALA A 21 -1.01 -7.64 -4.60
C ALA A 21 -1.00 -8.47 -5.90
N GLU A 22 0.08 -8.37 -6.68
CA GLU A 22 0.26 -9.18 -7.90
C GLU A 22 0.29 -10.68 -7.58
N ARG A 23 1.04 -11.08 -6.54
CA ARG A 23 1.10 -12.48 -6.09
C ARG A 23 -0.24 -13.01 -5.62
N LEU A 24 -1.05 -12.18 -4.95
CA LEU A 24 -2.39 -12.53 -4.50
C LEU A 24 -3.35 -12.64 -5.70
N ARG A 25 -3.26 -11.75 -6.70
CA ARG A 25 -4.04 -11.89 -7.95
C ARG A 25 -3.70 -13.17 -8.69
N ALA A 26 -2.41 -13.49 -8.86
CA ALA A 26 -1.98 -14.74 -9.49
C ALA A 26 -2.49 -15.98 -8.73
N GLN A 27 -2.49 -15.95 -7.39
CA GLN A 27 -3.12 -17.01 -6.60
C GLN A 27 -4.63 -17.07 -6.81
N ALA A 28 -5.31 -15.93 -6.89
CA ALA A 28 -6.75 -15.89 -7.14
C ALA A 28 -7.14 -16.40 -8.54
N GLU A 29 -6.26 -16.30 -9.53
CA GLU A 29 -6.47 -16.89 -10.87
C GLU A 29 -6.34 -18.41 -10.85
N LEU A 30 -5.45 -18.96 -10.02
CA LEU A 30 -5.28 -20.40 -9.84
C LEU A 30 -6.40 -21.04 -9.00
N LEU A 31 -7.10 -20.25 -8.19
CA LEU A 31 -8.19 -20.72 -7.33
C LEU A 31 -9.50 -20.85 -8.11
N ARG A 32 -10.23 -21.94 -7.84
CA ARG A 32 -11.59 -22.11 -8.33
C ARG A 32 -12.50 -21.00 -7.76
N PRO A 33 -13.46 -20.49 -8.54
CA PRO A 33 -14.47 -19.55 -8.03
C PRO A 33 -15.10 -20.05 -6.73
N GLY A 34 -15.09 -19.20 -5.70
CA GLY A 34 -15.56 -19.54 -4.37
C GLY A 34 -15.03 -18.59 -3.30
N PRO A 35 -15.46 -18.75 -2.04
CA PRO A 35 -15.17 -17.80 -0.96
C PRO A 35 -13.68 -17.66 -0.66
N LEU A 36 -12.88 -18.70 -0.94
CA LEU A 36 -11.42 -18.64 -0.82
C LEU A 36 -10.79 -17.70 -1.87
N ARG A 37 -11.27 -17.76 -3.12
CA ARG A 37 -10.83 -16.86 -4.19
C ARG A 37 -11.18 -15.42 -3.84
N ASP A 38 -12.41 -15.19 -3.39
CA ASP A 38 -12.88 -13.84 -3.03
C ASP A 38 -12.09 -13.25 -1.86
N ALA A 39 -11.74 -14.07 -0.86
CA ALA A 39 -10.89 -13.63 0.25
C ALA A 39 -9.48 -13.25 -0.21
N VAL A 40 -8.90 -13.98 -1.18
CA VAL A 40 -7.58 -13.67 -1.75
C VAL A 40 -7.63 -12.40 -2.61
N ILE A 41 -8.69 -12.22 -3.42
CA ILE A 41 -8.91 -10.99 -4.20
C ILE A 41 -9.01 -9.78 -3.27
N ARG A 42 -9.83 -9.87 -2.22
CA ARG A 42 -9.95 -8.78 -1.22
C ARG A 42 -8.62 -8.43 -0.56
N LYS A 43 -7.78 -9.43 -0.28
CA LYS A 43 -6.42 -9.18 0.25
C LYS A 43 -5.54 -8.48 -0.78
N ALA A 44 -5.64 -8.83 -2.06
CA ALA A 44 -4.89 -8.17 -3.13
C ALA A 44 -5.26 -6.68 -3.22
N GLU A 45 -6.57 -6.38 -3.19
CA GLU A 45 -7.10 -5.01 -3.21
C GLU A 45 -6.66 -4.20 -1.98
N GLN A 46 -6.65 -4.83 -0.80
CA GLN A 46 -6.13 -4.20 0.42
C GLN A 46 -4.64 -3.88 0.33
N ALA A 47 -3.84 -4.79 -0.23
CA ALA A 47 -2.41 -4.56 -0.43
C ALA A 47 -2.16 -3.41 -1.42
N GLU A 48 -2.91 -3.34 -2.51
CA GLU A 48 -2.83 -2.25 -3.48
C GLU A 48 -3.25 -0.90 -2.87
N SER A 49 -4.34 -0.89 -2.10
CA SER A 49 -4.81 0.29 -1.38
C SER A 49 -3.78 0.76 -0.34
N ALA A 50 -3.20 -0.17 0.43
CA ALA A 50 -2.16 0.12 1.40
C ALA A 50 -0.88 0.65 0.73
N SER A 51 -0.56 0.15 -0.47
CA SER A 51 0.55 0.63 -1.30
C SER A 51 0.33 2.11 -1.65
N GLN A 52 -0.85 2.43 -2.17
CA GLN A 52 -1.23 3.79 -2.55
C GLN A 52 -1.28 4.75 -1.34
N MET A 53 -1.79 4.30 -0.20
CA MET A 53 -1.75 5.06 1.05
C MET A 53 -0.31 5.31 1.52
N SER A 54 0.57 4.31 1.40
CA SER A 54 2.00 4.47 1.70
C SER A 54 2.65 5.50 0.79
N THR A 55 2.30 5.52 -0.51
CA THR A 55 2.75 6.55 -1.45
C THR A 55 2.28 7.94 -1.00
N TRP A 56 1.01 8.10 -0.61
CA TRP A 56 0.48 9.37 -0.10
C TRP A 56 1.21 9.85 1.16
N LEU A 57 1.48 8.94 2.11
CA LEU A 57 2.19 9.26 3.36
C LEU A 57 3.68 9.57 3.16
N THR A 58 4.28 9.06 2.09
CA THR A 58 5.72 9.22 1.79
C THR A 58 5.96 10.40 0.84
N SER A 59 4.95 10.82 0.08
CA SER A 59 5.04 11.95 -0.83
C SER A 59 5.19 13.26 -0.03
N PRO A 60 6.24 14.08 -0.25
CA PRO A 60 6.48 15.32 0.50
C PRO A 60 5.48 16.45 0.23
N GLY A 61 4.41 16.20 -0.54
CA GLY A 61 3.54 17.20 -1.14
C GLY A 61 2.26 17.56 -0.39
N THR A 62 1.92 16.91 0.72
CA THR A 62 0.73 17.30 1.51
C THR A 62 1.17 18.10 2.73
N GLN A 63 1.75 19.28 2.49
CA GLN A 63 1.65 20.33 3.49
C GLN A 63 0.15 20.62 3.67
N PRO A 64 -0.42 20.59 4.89
CA PRO A 64 -1.65 21.32 5.09
C PRO A 64 -1.34 22.76 4.67
N SER A 65 -2.12 23.30 3.74
CA SER A 65 -2.10 24.72 3.45
C SER A 65 -2.16 25.43 4.79
N LYS A 66 -1.12 26.21 5.10
CA LYS A 66 -1.18 27.17 6.18
C LYS A 66 -2.22 28.18 5.74
N SER A 67 -3.48 27.97 6.12
CA SER A 67 -4.51 28.98 5.95
C SER A 67 -4.10 30.15 6.83
N THR A 68 -3.59 31.17 6.15
CA THR A 68 -3.40 32.52 6.64
C THR A 68 -4.75 33.08 7.08
N GLU A 69 -4.96 33.24 8.39
CA GLU A 69 -5.88 34.22 8.99
C GLU A 69 -5.27 34.49 10.38
N GLY A 70 -5.00 35.70 10.86
CA GLY A 70 -5.29 37.07 10.43
C GLY A 70 -5.14 37.90 11.70
#